data_AF-A0A8X6HTF5-F1
#
_entry.id   AF-A0A8X6HTF5-F1
#
_cell.length_a   1.000
_cell.length_b   1.000
_cell.length_c   1.000
_cell.angle_alpha   90.00
_cell.angle_beta   90.00
_cell.angle_gamma   90.00
#
_symmetry.space_group_name_H-M   'P 1'
#
loop_
_entity.id
_entity.type
_entity.pdbx_description
1 polymer ?
#
loop_
_entity_poly.entity_id
_entity_poly.type
_entity_poly.pdbx_seq_one_letter_code
_entity_poly.pdbx_strand_id
1 'polypeptide(L)'
;MAYLGKGRREDLFVLVTELNLKHDKSMTIATLKNLITGSEGYDEELTKNLHATIVGDRKSNEERIRTEEQEQKLRSEKQILRTEEQEQKLRIEEREERIRIEELRIDEQKRKDEFELEKLRIHKRNLI
;
A
#
# COMPACT_ATOMS: atom_id res chain seq x y z
N MET A 1 -29.89 -32.49 -1.86
CA MET A 1 -29.70 -31.13 -1.27
C MET A 1 -28.65 -30.34 -2.05
N ALA A 2 -29.09 -29.54 -3.03
CA ALA A 2 -28.20 -28.87 -3.99
C ALA A 2 -27.40 -27.69 -3.41
N TYR A 3 -27.91 -27.02 -2.36
CA TYR A 3 -27.31 -25.79 -1.82
C TYR A 3 -26.04 -26.07 -0.98
N LEU A 4 -26.06 -27.11 -0.14
CA LEU A 4 -24.86 -27.58 0.58
C LEU A 4 -23.83 -28.16 -0.39
N GLY A 5 -24.26 -28.66 -1.56
CA GLY A 5 -23.43 -29.24 -2.61
C GLY A 5 -22.28 -28.33 -3.07
N LYS A 6 -22.50 -27.02 -3.08
CA LYS A 6 -21.56 -25.99 -3.56
C LYS A 6 -20.85 -25.21 -2.45
N GLY A 7 -21.11 -25.54 -1.16
CA GLY A 7 -20.56 -24.82 -0.01
C GLY A 7 -19.08 -25.13 0.24
N ARG A 8 -18.32 -24.12 0.70
CA ARG A 8 -16.96 -24.33 1.23
C ARG A 8 -17.03 -25.09 2.57
N ARG A 9 -15.98 -25.80 2.93
CA ARG A 9 -15.92 -26.56 4.20
C ARG A 9 -16.09 -25.64 5.39
N GLU A 10 -15.49 -24.46 5.33
CA GLU A 10 -15.54 -23.43 6.37
C GLU A 10 -16.97 -22.89 6.54
N ASP A 11 -17.67 -22.62 5.43
CA ASP A 11 -19.07 -22.16 5.45
C ASP A 11 -19.97 -23.22 6.11
N LEU A 12 -19.75 -24.51 5.79
CA LEU A 12 -20.47 -25.63 6.40
C LEU A 12 -20.11 -25.83 7.87
N PHE A 13 -18.86 -25.58 8.26
CA PHE A 13 -18.41 -25.69 9.64
C PHE A 13 -19.09 -24.63 10.53
N VAL A 14 -19.15 -23.39 10.05
CA VAL A 14 -19.91 -22.31 10.73
C VAL A 14 -21.39 -22.68 10.81
N LEU A 15 -21.99 -23.17 9.72
CA LEU A 15 -23.40 -23.57 9.72
C LEU A 15 -23.70 -24.65 10.77
N VAL A 16 -22.85 -25.66 10.89
CA VAL A 16 -23.00 -26.72 11.89
C VAL A 16 -22.83 -26.18 13.32
N THR A 17 -21.98 -25.16 13.50
CA THR A 17 -21.81 -24.44 14.76
C THR A 17 -23.08 -23.67 15.13
N GLU A 18 -23.65 -22.91 14.20
CA GLU A 18 -24.90 -22.14 14.38
C GLU A 18 -26.10 -23.05 14.68
N LEU A 19 -26.12 -24.25 14.09
CA LEU A 19 -27.12 -25.28 14.39
C LEU A 19 -26.89 -26.01 15.72
N ASN A 20 -25.87 -25.62 16.50
CA ASN A 20 -25.48 -26.25 17.77
C ASN A 20 -25.22 -27.76 17.67
N LEU A 21 -24.75 -28.22 16.50
CA LEU A 21 -24.43 -29.62 16.25
C LEU A 21 -22.96 -29.88 16.63
N LYS A 22 -22.71 -31.01 17.31
CA LYS A 22 -21.36 -31.42 17.67
C LYS A 22 -20.55 -31.75 16.42
N HIS A 23 -19.45 -31.05 16.23
CA HIS A 23 -18.60 -31.22 15.08
C HIS A 23 -17.12 -31.16 15.45
N ASP A 24 -16.29 -31.71 14.58
CA ASP A 24 -14.83 -31.73 14.75
C ASP A 24 -14.13 -31.08 13.56
N LYS A 25 -12.97 -30.48 13.81
CA LYS A 25 -12.18 -29.80 12.79
C LYS A 25 -11.64 -30.74 11.71
N SER A 26 -11.57 -32.06 11.96
CA SER A 26 -11.19 -33.06 10.96
C SER A 26 -12.34 -33.53 10.06
N MET A 27 -13.59 -33.14 10.37
CA MET A 27 -14.75 -33.58 9.59
C MET A 27 -14.66 -33.12 8.13
N THR A 28 -15.00 -34.05 7.24
CA THR A 28 -15.06 -33.78 5.79
C THR A 28 -16.34 -33.04 5.44
N ILE A 29 -16.36 -32.41 4.26
CA ILE A 29 -17.57 -31.77 3.71
C ILE A 29 -18.76 -32.75 3.68
N ALA A 30 -18.52 -34.02 3.33
CA ALA A 30 -19.57 -35.04 3.29
C ALA A 30 -20.12 -35.35 4.69
N THR A 31 -19.24 -35.47 5.68
CA THR A 31 -19.62 -35.69 7.08
C THR A 31 -20.44 -34.53 7.64
N LEU A 32 -20.01 -33.28 7.39
CA LEU A 32 -20.73 -32.08 7.82
C LEU A 32 -22.12 -31.99 7.17
N LYS A 33 -22.24 -32.31 5.88
CA LYS A 33 -23.53 -32.36 5.17
C LYS A 33 -24.48 -33.36 5.82
N ASN A 34 -24.00 -34.57 6.06
CA ASN A 34 -24.79 -35.63 6.66
C ASN A 34 -25.25 -35.27 8.08
N LEU A 35 -24.40 -34.58 8.84
CA LEU A 35 -24.73 -34.11 10.19
C LEU A 35 -25.87 -33.07 10.17
N ILE A 36 -25.85 -32.14 9.21
CA ILE A 36 -26.90 -31.13 9.04
C ILE A 36 -28.22 -31.80 8.66
N THR A 37 -28.22 -32.58 7.58
CA THR A 37 -29.45 -33.18 7.02
C THR A 37 -30.00 -34.34 7.85
N GLY A 38 -29.17 -34.96 8.68
CA GLY A 38 -29.54 -36.07 9.57
C GLY A 38 -30.00 -35.62 10.95
N SER A 39 -30.09 -34.32 11.22
CA SER A 39 -30.60 -33.80 12.50
C SER A 39 -32.12 -33.95 12.58
N GLU A 40 -32.64 -34.38 13.73
CA GLU A 40 -34.09 -34.61 13.93
C GLU A 40 -34.95 -33.34 13.72
N GLY A 41 -34.36 -32.16 13.86
CA GLY A 41 -34.99 -30.86 13.66
C GLY A 41 -34.62 -30.17 12.34
N TYR A 42 -34.19 -30.92 11.32
CA TYR A 42 -33.74 -30.33 10.06
C TYR A 42 -34.88 -29.60 9.32
N ASP A 43 -34.81 -28.27 9.30
CA ASP A 43 -35.60 -27.40 8.42
C ASP A 43 -34.72 -26.95 7.25
N GLU A 44 -35.10 -27.37 6.04
CA GLU A 44 -34.35 -27.06 4.82
C GLU A 44 -34.32 -25.56 4.53
N GLU A 45 -35.42 -24.84 4.74
CA GLU A 45 -35.55 -23.42 4.41
C GLU A 45 -34.76 -22.57 5.41
N LEU A 46 -34.88 -22.87 6.70
CA LEU A 46 -34.08 -22.24 7.75
C LEU A 46 -32.58 -22.44 7.50
N THR A 47 -32.17 -23.68 7.24
CA THR A 47 -30.76 -24.03 7.04
C THR A 47 -30.20 -23.37 5.78
N LYS A 48 -31.01 -23.30 4.71
CA LYS A 48 -30.63 -22.63 3.46
C LYS A 48 -30.46 -21.13 3.66
N ASN A 49 -31.35 -20.47 4.39
CA ASN A 49 -31.26 -19.05 4.69
C ASN A 49 -30.03 -18.75 5.56
N LEU A 50 -29.78 -19.56 6.58
CA LEU A 50 -28.61 -19.44 7.44
C LEU A 50 -27.29 -19.64 6.66
N HIS A 51 -27.23 -20.66 5.80
CA HIS A 51 -26.09 -20.86 4.90
C HIS A 51 -25.91 -19.66 3.95
N ALA A 52 -26.99 -19.08 3.43
CA ALA A 52 -26.90 -17.93 2.54
C ALA A 52 -26.31 -16.71 3.25
N THR A 53 -26.71 -16.45 4.50
CA THR A 53 -26.15 -15.38 5.34
C THR A 53 -24.65 -15.58 5.58
N ILE A 54 -24.22 -16.78 6.00
CA ILE A 54 -22.81 -17.10 6.24
C ILE A 54 -21.95 -16.85 4.99
N VAL A 55 -22.44 -17.30 3.82
CA VAL A 55 -21.75 -17.06 2.55
C VAL A 55 -21.71 -15.57 2.19
N GLY A 56 -22.80 -14.86 2.47
CA GLY A 56 -22.91 -13.41 2.27
C GLY A 56 -21.89 -12.65 3.12
N ASP A 57 -21.84 -12.95 4.42
CA ASP A 57 -20.92 -12.32 5.37
C ASP A 57 -19.46 -12.58 4.99
N ARG A 58 -19.12 -13.82 4.62
CA ARG A 58 -17.76 -14.13 4.14
C ARG A 58 -17.41 -13.32 2.90
N LYS A 59 -18.30 -13.25 1.90
CA LYS A 59 -18.04 -12.48 0.67
C LYS A 59 -17.90 -10.98 0.95
N SER A 60 -18.76 -10.44 1.80
CA SER A 60 -18.70 -9.04 2.26
C SER A 60 -17.36 -8.75 2.96
N ASN A 61 -16.92 -9.65 3.85
CA ASN A 61 -15.65 -9.51 4.53
C ASN A 61 -14.44 -9.64 3.58
N GLU A 62 -14.48 -10.60 2.64
CA GLU A 62 -13.46 -10.75 1.60
C GLU A 62 -13.36 -9.48 0.73
N GLU A 63 -14.48 -8.85 0.39
CA GLU A 63 -14.53 -7.60 -0.38
C GLU A 63 -13.99 -6.40 0.41
N ARG A 64 -14.35 -6.30 1.70
CA ARG A 64 -13.80 -5.28 2.60
C ARG A 64 -12.29 -5.38 2.72
N ILE A 65 -11.76 -6.59 2.97
CA ILE A 65 -10.30 -6.81 3.07
C ILE A 65 -9.62 -6.40 1.77
N ARG A 66 -10.15 -6.80 0.60
CA ARG A 66 -9.58 -6.40 -0.70
C ARG A 66 -9.58 -4.89 -0.89
N THR A 67 -10.65 -4.22 -0.47
CA THR A 67 -10.77 -2.76 -0.57
C THR A 67 -9.76 -2.07 0.35
N GLU A 68 -9.66 -2.53 1.60
CA GLU A 68 -8.68 -2.02 2.58
C GLU A 68 -7.24 -2.24 2.10
N GLU A 69 -6.92 -3.40 1.54
CA GLU A 69 -5.60 -3.69 0.94
C GLU A 69 -5.29 -2.77 -0.25
N GLN A 70 -6.27 -2.52 -1.13
CA GLN A 70 -6.10 -1.60 -2.26
C GLN A 70 -5.90 -0.15 -1.80
N GLU A 71 -6.67 0.31 -0.81
CA GLU A 71 -6.51 1.64 -0.23
C GLU A 71 -5.14 1.79 0.45
N GLN A 72 -4.70 0.78 1.19
CA GLN A 72 -3.39 0.79 1.83
C GLN A 72 -2.26 0.85 0.80
N LYS A 73 -2.36 0.06 -0.28
CA LYS A 73 -1.39 0.10 -1.37
C LYS A 73 -1.33 1.48 -2.02
N LEU A 74 -2.48 2.07 -2.35
CA LEU A 74 -2.55 3.41 -2.92
C LEU A 74 -1.97 4.49 -1.98
N ARG A 75 -2.21 4.37 -0.67
CA ARG A 75 -1.61 5.27 0.33
C ARG A 75 -0.09 5.13 0.35
N SER A 76 0.45 3.91 0.32
CA SER A 76 1.89 3.69 0.28
C SER A 76 2.53 4.23 -1.00
N GLU A 77 1.91 4.02 -2.17
CA GLU A 77 2.41 4.55 -3.44
C GLU A 77 2.42 6.08 -3.44
N LYS A 78 1.35 6.72 -2.95
CA LYS A 78 1.29 8.19 -2.79
C LYS A 78 2.35 8.72 -1.83
N GLN A 79 2.68 7.98 -0.77
CA GLN A 79 3.70 8.39 0.19
C GLN A 79 5.10 8.31 -0.44
N ILE A 80 5.40 7.23 -1.16
CA ILE A 80 6.66 7.07 -1.88
C ILE A 80 6.83 8.21 -2.90
N LEU A 81 5.81 8.46 -3.72
CA LEU A 81 5.86 9.52 -4.73
C LEU A 81 6.15 10.90 -4.11
N ARG A 82 5.51 11.23 -2.98
CA ARG A 82 5.75 12.49 -2.27
C ARG A 82 7.17 12.60 -1.75
N THR A 83 7.72 11.52 -1.21
CA THR A 83 9.11 11.51 -0.74
C THR A 83 10.08 11.69 -1.91
N GLU A 84 9.86 10.98 -3.01
CA GLU A 84 10.68 11.11 -4.22
C GLU A 84 10.63 12.54 -4.80
N GLU A 85 9.44 13.16 -4.85
CA GLU A 85 9.29 14.55 -5.27
C GLU A 85 10.05 15.53 -4.35
N GLN A 86 9.98 15.31 -3.03
CA GLN A 86 10.72 16.13 -2.06
C GLN A 86 12.23 15.98 -2.22
N GLU A 87 12.73 14.75 -2.37
CA GLU A 87 14.14 14.48 -2.61
C GLU A 87 14.62 15.11 -3.92
N GLN A 88 13.84 15.00 -5.00
CA GLN A 88 14.19 15.65 -6.26
C GLN A 88 14.25 17.17 -6.13
N LYS A 89 13.30 17.77 -5.42
CA LYS A 89 13.28 19.22 -5.19
C LYS A 89 14.51 19.68 -4.41
N LEU A 90 14.88 18.97 -3.34
CA LEU A 90 16.08 19.25 -2.56
C LEU A 90 17.36 19.10 -3.43
N ARG A 91 17.44 18.07 -4.27
CA ARG A 91 18.58 17.88 -5.17
C ARG A 91 18.73 18.99 -6.19
N ILE A 92 17.62 19.52 -6.72
CA ILE A 92 17.63 20.66 -7.63
C ILE A 92 18.11 21.91 -6.89
N GLU A 93 17.55 22.18 -5.71
CA GLU A 93 17.90 23.34 -4.89
C GLU A 93 19.39 23.33 -4.49
N GLU A 94 19.92 22.19 -4.05
CA GLU A 94 21.35 22.03 -3.77
C GLU A 94 22.22 22.27 -5.00
N ARG A 95 21.77 21.84 -6.17
CA ARG A 95 22.51 22.03 -7.42
C ARG A 95 22.54 23.51 -7.82
N GLU A 96 21.39 24.18 -7.72
CA GLU A 96 21.30 25.63 -7.99
C GLU A 96 22.20 26.43 -7.04
N GLU A 97 22.22 26.06 -5.76
CA GLU A 97 23.07 26.73 -4.78
C GLU A 97 24.57 26.53 -5.07
N ARG A 98 24.99 25.32 -5.47
CA ARG A 98 26.37 25.08 -5.91
C ARG A 98 26.74 25.94 -7.11
N ILE A 99 25.84 26.08 -8.08
CA ILE A 99 26.08 26.94 -9.26
C ILE A 99 26.22 28.39 -8.82
N ARG A 100 25.31 28.90 -7.98
CA ARG A 100 25.39 30.27 -7.45
C ARG A 100 26.69 30.56 -6.72
N ILE A 101 27.15 29.65 -5.86
CA ILE A 101 28.42 29.79 -5.14
C ILE A 101 29.61 29.83 -6.10
N GLU A 102 29.60 28.97 -7.12
CA GLU A 102 30.70 28.91 -8.08
C GLU A 102 30.75 30.16 -8.98
N GLU A 103 29.61 30.69 -9.40
CA GLU A 103 29.53 31.96 -10.13
C GLU A 103 30.11 33.11 -9.31
N LEU A 104 29.75 33.22 -8.02
CA LEU A 104 30.30 34.23 -7.13
C LEU A 104 31.83 34.11 -6.97
N ARG A 105 32.35 32.88 -6.90
CA ARG A 105 33.81 32.63 -6.84
C ARG A 105 34.51 33.07 -8.11
N ILE A 106 33.95 32.76 -9.27
CA ILE A 106 34.50 33.16 -10.57
C ILE A 106 34.53 34.70 -10.67
N ASP A 107 33.46 35.37 -10.28
CA ASP A 107 33.39 36.84 -10.34
C ASP A 107 34.33 37.52 -9.34
N GLU A 108 34.52 36.95 -8.15
CA GLU A 108 35.53 37.42 -7.22
C GLU A 108 36.95 37.27 -7.79
N GLN A 109 37.24 36.14 -8.43
CA GLN A 109 38.54 35.91 -9.04
C GLN A 109 38.81 36.89 -10.19
N LYS A 110 37.83 37.12 -11.07
CA LYS A 110 37.93 38.11 -12.16
C LYS A 110 38.25 39.51 -11.62
N ARG A 111 37.56 39.94 -10.56
CA ARG A 111 37.83 41.26 -9.93
C ARG A 111 39.24 41.36 -9.36
N LYS A 112 39.77 40.27 -8.77
CA LYS A 112 41.15 40.21 -8.28
C LYS A 112 42.15 40.31 -9.43
N ASP A 113 41.93 39.55 -10.50
CA ASP A 113 42.80 39.54 -11.67
C ASP A 113 42.82 40.91 -12.38
N GLU A 114 41.66 41.55 -12.54
CA GLU A 114 41.54 42.91 -13.08
C GLU A 114 42.30 43.94 -12.23
N PHE A 115 42.18 43.86 -10.91
CA PHE A 115 42.88 44.75 -9.99
C PHE A 115 44.40 44.60 -10.07
N GLU A 116 44.91 43.36 -10.13
CA GLU A 116 46.34 43.09 -10.29
C GLU A 116 46.86 43.56 -11.65
N LEU A 117 46.09 43.38 -12.73
CA LEU A 117 46.43 43.92 -14.05
C LEU A 117 46.53 45.46 -14.05
N GLU A 118 45.63 46.14 -13.35
CA GLU A 118 45.64 47.60 -13.27
C GLU A 118 46.84 48.12 -12.46
N LYS A 119 47.19 47.48 -11.34
CA LYS A 119 48.44 47.76 -10.60
C LYS A 119 49.66 47.67 -11.50
N LEU A 120 49.77 46.60 -12.29
CA LEU A 120 50.89 46.38 -13.22
C LEU A 120 50.94 47.46 -14.31
N ARG A 121 49.78 47.88 -14.84
CA ARG A 121 49.71 48.99 -15.82
C ARG A 121 50.20 50.31 -15.22
N ILE A 122 49.75 50.67 -14.03
CA ILE A 122 50.17 51.88 -13.32
C ILE A 122 51.68 51.85 -13.06
N HIS A 123 52.19 50.72 -12.55
CA HIS A 123 53.63 50.57 -12.27
C HIS A 123 54.48 50.74 -13.54
N LYS A 124 54.08 50.11 -14.66
CA LYS A 124 54.75 50.28 -15.95
C LYS A 124 54.72 51.72 -16.46
N ARG A 125 53.61 52.43 -16.25
CA ARG A 125 53.46 53.84 -16.67
C ARG A 125 54.36 54.80 -15.87
N ASN A 126 54.65 54.49 -14.61
CA ASN A 126 55.51 55.31 -13.76
C ASN A 126 57.02 55.04 -13.96
N LEU A 127 57.39 54.06 -14.79
CA LEU A 127 58.78 53.65 -15.09
C LEU A 127 59.31 54.24 -16.42
N ILE A 128 58.47 54.98 -17.16
CA ILE A 128 58.79 55.69 -18.42
C ILE A 128 58.75 57.19 -18.13
#